data_AF-A0A286TE63-F1
#
_entry.id   AF-A0A286TE63-F1
#
_cell.length_a   1.000
_cell.length_b   1.000
_cell.length_c   1.000
_cell.angle_alpha   90.00
_cell.angle_beta   90.00
_cell.angle_gamma   90.00
#
_symmetry.space_group_name_H-M   'P 1'
#
loop_
_entity.id
_entity.type
_entity.pdbx_description
1 polymer ?
#
loop_
_entity_poly.entity_id
_entity_poly.type
_entity_poly.pdbx_seq_one_letter_code
_entity_poly.pdbx_strand_id
1 'polypeptide(L)'
;MASNQPDNLALTAEQLREYSAAFNADRANLVAANAAVSNGILQAATSYRGVRELPRTFSVELKQGSITSQEHSGRCWMFASLNTLRYELMHKWNLDDFEFSESYLFFYDKLEKSNFYLENVLKTLDKTTDSRIFEAVNEGPADDGGWWQMFVALVKKYGLVPKEAYPESSNSRDSSAFEQYLNTKLREFAAELRDAHQAGKSVEELRSLKTGQMSVVYRICAIAMGEPPASFDLLLRVKDEGKDDAKASESGTKSGIDSRRQIVEHGITPQEFYAKYVGEDLDDFVSLTNSPLASTPYYRRYQLAFVGNVAEAAPMDFINVPLDVFRKAAVDQLTAGHPIWFACDCAQFSLRKAGIFDRGTVRVDELFGTEFASDKAHGLEYNDSRSNHAMTLTGVNLDKAGEPDRWKVENSWGKDNGKDGYYVASGAWFDRYVQELIIRKEYLDERTLAAVDSEPVTLQPWQPISKVCR
;
A
#
# COMPACT_ATOMS: atom_id res chain seq x y z
N MET A 1 29.22 6.85 -52.94
CA MET A 1 28.76 7.54 -51.71
C MET A 1 27.25 7.47 -51.73
N ALA A 2 26.66 6.52 -51.00
CA ALA A 2 25.20 6.47 -50.86
C ALA A 2 24.80 7.65 -49.97
N SER A 3 24.00 8.57 -50.52
CA SER A 3 23.41 9.65 -49.76
C SER A 3 22.42 9.04 -48.77
N ASN A 4 22.78 8.98 -47.48
CA ASN A 4 21.79 8.88 -46.43
C ASN A 4 20.98 10.18 -46.45
N GLN A 5 19.90 10.22 -47.23
CA GLN A 5 18.81 11.11 -46.87
C GLN A 5 18.28 10.58 -45.53
N PRO A 6 18.19 11.42 -44.48
CA PRO A 6 17.57 10.98 -43.24
C PRO A 6 16.14 10.57 -43.58
N ASP A 7 15.74 9.36 -43.19
CA ASP A 7 14.34 8.95 -43.25
C ASP A 7 13.52 10.06 -42.57
N ASN A 8 12.51 10.59 -43.26
CA ASN A 8 11.62 11.64 -42.75
C ASN A 8 10.72 11.07 -41.63
N LEU A 9 11.33 10.66 -40.52
CA LEU A 9 10.69 10.00 -39.38
C LEU A 9 10.05 11.00 -38.41
N ALA A 10 10.46 12.28 -38.47
CA ALA A 10 9.90 13.34 -37.67
C ALA A 10 8.57 13.85 -38.25
N LEU A 11 7.67 14.31 -37.37
CA LEU A 11 6.45 14.98 -37.79
C LEU A 11 6.76 16.20 -38.66
N THR A 12 6.12 16.28 -39.81
CA THR A 12 6.29 17.40 -40.74
C THR A 12 5.33 18.53 -40.41
N ALA A 13 5.66 19.76 -40.82
CA ALA A 13 4.77 20.90 -40.67
C ALA A 13 3.46 20.73 -41.45
N GLU A 14 3.46 19.93 -42.52
CA GLU A 14 2.26 19.60 -43.29
C GLU A 14 1.32 18.70 -42.48
N GLN A 15 1.83 17.61 -41.91
CA GLN A 15 1.06 16.73 -41.02
C GLN A 15 0.45 17.52 -39.84
N LEU A 16 1.21 18.40 -39.21
CA LEU A 16 0.70 19.21 -38.09
C LEU A 16 -0.43 20.17 -38.53
N ARG A 17 -0.36 20.72 -39.74
CA ARG A 17 -1.44 21.55 -40.29
C ARG A 17 -2.68 20.71 -40.56
N GLU A 18 -2.53 19.50 -41.11
CA GLU A 18 -3.63 18.57 -41.34
C GLU A 18 -4.31 18.16 -40.03
N TYR A 19 -3.54 17.80 -39.01
CA TYR A 19 -4.08 17.43 -37.68
C TYR A 19 -4.82 18.60 -37.03
N SER A 20 -4.26 19.81 -37.10
CA SER A 20 -4.89 21.01 -36.57
C SER A 20 -6.19 21.35 -37.31
N ALA A 21 -6.20 21.25 -38.65
CA ALA A 21 -7.40 21.49 -39.44
C ALA A 21 -8.51 20.48 -39.10
N ALA A 22 -8.17 19.19 -38.99
CA ALA A 22 -9.11 18.14 -38.59
C ALA A 22 -9.67 18.37 -37.18
N PHE A 23 -8.80 18.72 -36.21
CA PHE A 23 -9.20 19.02 -34.84
C PHE A 23 -10.18 20.20 -34.77
N ASN A 24 -9.87 21.32 -35.44
CA ASN A 24 -10.67 22.54 -35.39
C ASN A 24 -11.98 22.44 -36.20
N ALA A 25 -12.10 21.47 -37.12
CA ALA A 25 -13.33 21.23 -37.87
C ALA A 25 -14.40 20.51 -37.03
N ASP A 26 -14.02 19.82 -35.94
CA ASP A 26 -14.95 19.11 -35.08
C ASP A 26 -15.36 19.96 -33.86
N ARG A 27 -16.66 20.24 -33.76
CA ARG A 27 -17.25 20.95 -32.62
C ARG A 27 -16.99 20.24 -31.29
N ALA A 28 -17.02 18.89 -31.25
CA ALA A 28 -16.83 18.12 -30.03
C ALA A 28 -15.42 18.36 -29.46
N ASN A 29 -14.40 18.34 -30.32
CA ASN A 29 -13.01 18.65 -29.95
C ASN A 29 -12.87 20.05 -29.34
N LEU A 30 -13.49 21.07 -29.97
CA LEU A 30 -13.43 22.45 -29.46
C LEU A 30 -14.09 22.60 -28.08
N VAL A 31 -15.24 21.94 -27.86
CA VAL A 31 -15.94 21.97 -26.56
C VAL A 31 -15.14 21.21 -25.49
N ALA A 32 -14.64 20.02 -25.82
CA ALA A 32 -13.80 19.23 -24.93
C ALA A 32 -12.52 19.99 -24.53
N ALA A 33 -11.88 20.65 -25.49
CA ALA A 33 -10.71 21.48 -25.24
C ALA A 33 -11.01 22.66 -24.31
N ASN A 34 -12.10 23.41 -24.55
CA ASN A 34 -12.50 24.49 -23.66
C ASN A 34 -12.74 23.99 -22.23
N ALA A 35 -13.40 22.84 -22.07
CA ALA A 35 -13.66 22.26 -20.75
C ALA A 35 -12.37 21.79 -20.06
N ALA A 36 -11.54 21.01 -20.75
CA ALA A 36 -10.33 20.39 -20.21
C ALA A 36 -9.21 21.40 -19.95
N VAL A 37 -9.01 22.39 -20.82
CA VAL A 37 -8.03 23.48 -20.60
C VAL A 37 -8.43 24.35 -19.41
N SER A 38 -9.72 24.61 -19.23
CA SER A 38 -10.19 25.47 -18.12
C SER A 38 -10.21 24.75 -16.77
N ASN A 39 -10.48 23.43 -16.74
CA ASN A 39 -10.78 22.71 -15.50
C ASN A 39 -9.86 21.51 -15.21
N GLY A 40 -9.02 21.11 -16.17
CA GLY A 40 -8.27 19.86 -16.15
C GLY A 40 -9.08 18.67 -16.68
N ILE A 41 -8.35 17.62 -17.10
CA ILE A 41 -8.89 16.44 -17.79
C ILE A 41 -9.94 15.70 -16.95
N LEU A 42 -9.59 15.31 -15.71
CA LEU A 42 -10.45 14.46 -14.88
C LEU A 42 -11.77 15.15 -14.52
N GLN A 43 -11.71 16.44 -14.18
CA GLN A 43 -12.90 17.22 -13.87
C GLN A 43 -13.79 17.42 -15.10
N ALA A 44 -13.19 17.69 -16.27
CA ALA A 44 -13.93 17.80 -17.53
C ALA A 44 -14.55 16.48 -17.99
N ALA A 45 -13.89 15.35 -17.69
CA ALA A 45 -14.35 13.99 -18.01
C ALA A 45 -15.35 13.42 -16.99
N THR A 46 -15.72 14.15 -15.94
CA THR A 46 -16.60 13.62 -14.89
C THR A 46 -18.04 13.48 -15.39
N SER A 47 -18.53 12.25 -15.48
CA SER A 47 -19.88 11.92 -15.91
C SER A 47 -20.89 12.07 -14.79
N TYR A 48 -21.87 12.96 -14.97
CA TYR A 48 -23.01 13.09 -14.06
C TYR A 48 -23.80 11.78 -13.90
N ARG A 49 -23.91 10.97 -14.97
CA ARG A 49 -24.61 9.67 -14.92
C ARG A 49 -23.83 8.67 -14.10
N GLY A 50 -22.51 8.57 -14.34
CA GLY A 50 -21.63 7.67 -13.58
C GLY A 50 -21.66 7.96 -12.08
N VAL A 51 -21.59 9.23 -11.69
CA VAL A 51 -21.71 9.63 -10.26
C VAL A 51 -23.03 9.15 -9.64
N ARG A 52 -24.14 9.20 -10.39
CA ARG A 52 -25.45 8.76 -9.89
C ARG A 52 -25.60 7.24 -9.82
N GLU A 53 -24.93 6.53 -10.70
CA GLU A 53 -24.96 5.07 -10.80
C GLU A 53 -24.02 4.40 -9.78
N LEU A 54 -23.18 5.17 -9.08
CA LEU A 54 -22.23 4.68 -8.07
C LEU A 54 -22.60 5.15 -6.64
N PRO A 55 -23.67 4.61 -6.02
CA PRO A 55 -24.07 4.98 -4.67
C PRO A 55 -23.06 4.48 -3.62
N ARG A 56 -23.00 5.15 -2.47
CA ARG A 56 -22.09 4.83 -1.35
C ARG A 56 -22.76 4.05 -0.22
N THR A 57 -23.78 3.26 -0.57
CA THR A 57 -24.44 2.33 0.35
C THR A 57 -23.99 0.92 0.02
N PHE A 58 -23.77 0.09 1.03
CA PHE A 58 -23.22 -1.25 0.87
C PHE A 58 -24.07 -2.27 1.62
N SER A 59 -24.23 -3.47 1.07
CA SER A 59 -24.96 -4.56 1.73
C SER A 59 -24.18 -5.16 2.90
N VAL A 60 -22.84 -5.14 2.80
CA VAL A 60 -21.91 -5.49 3.88
C VAL A 60 -21.04 -4.26 4.14
N GLU A 61 -21.03 -3.79 5.39
CA GLU A 61 -20.28 -2.60 5.79
C GLU A 61 -19.72 -2.75 7.20
N LEU A 62 -18.41 -2.65 7.32
CA LEU A 62 -17.66 -2.68 8.56
C LEU A 62 -17.51 -1.25 9.08
N LYS A 63 -17.83 -1.04 10.36
CA LYS A 63 -17.67 0.25 11.04
C LYS A 63 -16.29 0.35 11.65
N GLN A 64 -15.56 1.39 11.27
CA GLN A 64 -14.21 1.67 11.73
C GLN A 64 -14.19 2.93 12.62
N GLY A 65 -13.09 3.13 13.35
CA GLY A 65 -12.79 4.36 14.09
C GLY A 65 -12.48 5.57 13.21
N SER A 66 -11.75 6.53 13.78
CA SER A 66 -11.36 7.75 13.08
C SER A 66 -10.42 7.47 11.90
N ILE A 67 -10.55 8.26 10.82
CA ILE A 67 -9.71 8.09 9.64
C ILE A 67 -8.26 8.51 9.90
N THR A 68 -7.32 7.74 9.37
CA THR A 68 -5.88 8.00 9.50
C THR A 68 -5.35 8.87 8.35
N SER A 69 -4.14 9.42 8.52
CA SER A 69 -3.49 10.26 7.52
C SER A 69 -1.98 10.02 7.49
N GLN A 70 -1.48 9.51 6.37
CA GLN A 70 -0.05 9.36 6.09
C GLN A 70 0.63 10.66 5.66
N GLU A 71 -0.16 11.70 5.36
CA GLU A 71 0.31 13.00 4.88
C GLU A 71 1.28 12.86 3.68
N HIS A 72 2.44 13.50 3.73
CA HIS A 72 3.46 13.51 2.67
C HIS A 72 4.53 12.41 2.88
N SER A 73 4.07 11.18 3.11
CA SER A 73 4.93 9.99 3.22
C SER A 73 4.35 8.80 2.46
N GLY A 74 5.19 7.89 2.01
CA GLY A 74 4.79 6.68 1.26
C GLY A 74 4.40 5.48 2.13
N ARG A 75 3.82 5.74 3.31
CA ARG A 75 3.52 4.73 4.33
C ARG A 75 2.17 4.02 4.14
N CYS A 76 1.54 4.14 2.98
CA CYS A 76 0.18 3.63 2.72
C CYS A 76 0.00 2.15 3.10
N TRP A 77 0.98 1.31 2.77
CA TRP A 77 1.00 -0.12 3.09
C TRP A 77 0.95 -0.39 4.59
N MET A 78 1.64 0.43 5.38
CA MET A 78 1.71 0.34 6.83
C MET A 78 0.42 0.83 7.48
N PHE A 79 -0.11 1.98 7.02
CA PHE A 79 -1.41 2.50 7.47
C PHE A 79 -2.53 1.51 7.17
N ALA A 80 -2.60 0.97 5.95
CA ALA A 80 -3.59 -0.03 5.58
C ALA A 80 -3.47 -1.30 6.44
N SER A 81 -2.24 -1.72 6.78
CA SER A 81 -2.03 -2.91 7.62
C SER A 81 -2.49 -2.67 9.05
N LEU A 82 -2.14 -1.52 9.63
CA LEU A 82 -2.56 -1.13 10.97
C LEU A 82 -4.07 -0.83 11.04
N ASN A 83 -4.68 -0.34 9.96
CA ASN A 83 -6.13 -0.19 9.84
C ASN A 83 -6.86 -1.54 9.89
N THR A 84 -6.28 -2.61 9.32
CA THR A 84 -6.85 -3.96 9.47
C THR A 84 -6.76 -4.46 10.91
N LEU A 85 -5.60 -4.33 11.56
CA LEU A 85 -5.44 -4.84 12.93
C LEU A 85 -6.18 -3.98 13.98
N ARG A 86 -6.30 -2.67 13.78
CA ARG A 86 -6.97 -1.80 14.75
C ARG A 86 -8.45 -2.10 14.80
N TYR A 87 -9.04 -2.47 13.66
CA TYR A 87 -10.42 -2.94 13.59
C TYR A 87 -10.62 -4.14 14.51
N GLU A 88 -9.77 -5.16 14.40
CA GLU A 88 -9.86 -6.37 15.23
C GLU A 88 -9.67 -6.04 16.72
N LEU A 89 -8.67 -5.22 17.06
CA LEU A 89 -8.41 -4.80 18.43
C LEU A 89 -9.60 -4.00 19.00
N MET A 90 -10.17 -3.06 18.24
CA MET A 90 -11.32 -2.27 18.66
C MET A 90 -12.54 -3.15 18.92
N HIS A 91 -12.80 -4.15 18.06
CA HIS A 91 -13.93 -5.06 18.25
C HIS A 91 -13.71 -6.01 19.44
N LYS A 92 -12.51 -6.60 19.55
CA LYS A 92 -12.13 -7.50 20.64
C LYS A 92 -12.23 -6.84 22.02
N TRP A 93 -11.84 -5.56 22.11
CA TRP A 93 -11.81 -4.83 23.38
C TRP A 93 -12.93 -3.79 23.51
N ASN A 94 -13.89 -3.77 22.58
CA ASN A 94 -15.04 -2.86 22.57
C ASN A 94 -14.63 -1.39 22.77
N LEU A 95 -13.68 -0.91 21.94
CA LEU A 95 -13.16 0.45 21.97
C LEU A 95 -13.96 1.36 21.02
N ASP A 96 -14.11 2.64 21.37
CA ASP A 96 -14.68 3.65 20.47
C ASP A 96 -13.78 3.91 19.26
N ASP A 97 -12.50 4.11 19.54
CA ASP A 97 -11.50 4.52 18.59
C ASP A 97 -10.12 4.08 19.09
N PHE A 98 -9.22 3.80 18.15
CA PHE A 98 -7.85 3.43 18.44
C PHE A 98 -6.99 3.62 17.19
N GLU A 99 -5.73 4.00 17.40
CA GLU A 99 -4.73 4.07 16.35
C GLU A 99 -3.40 3.52 16.89
N PHE A 100 -2.76 2.64 16.12
CA PHE A 100 -1.38 2.23 16.40
C PHE A 100 -0.43 3.35 15.96
N SER A 101 0.79 3.34 16.48
CA SER A 101 1.83 4.23 15.96
C SER A 101 2.38 3.70 14.64
N GLU A 102 2.06 4.38 13.54
CA GLU A 102 2.71 4.14 12.25
C GLU A 102 4.17 4.60 12.28
N SER A 103 4.47 5.72 12.95
CA SER A 103 5.84 6.23 13.10
C SER A 103 6.77 5.24 13.82
N TYR A 104 6.25 4.41 14.73
CA TYR A 104 7.03 3.39 15.46
C TYR A 104 7.55 2.32 14.49
N LEU A 105 6.68 1.73 13.69
CA LEU A 105 7.09 0.75 12.68
C LEU A 105 7.91 1.41 11.56
N PHE A 106 7.61 2.66 11.22
CA PHE A 106 8.36 3.41 10.22
C PHE A 106 9.83 3.60 10.61
N PHE A 107 10.11 3.88 11.88
CA PHE A 107 11.49 3.94 12.40
C PHE A 107 12.24 2.63 12.14
N TYR A 108 11.65 1.50 12.54
CA TYR A 108 12.29 0.20 12.41
C TYR A 108 12.38 -0.27 10.96
N ASP A 109 11.38 0.05 10.13
CA ASP A 109 11.41 -0.24 8.70
C ASP A 109 12.60 0.44 8.03
N LYS A 110 12.85 1.72 8.31
CA LYS A 110 13.97 2.47 7.77
C LYS A 110 15.32 1.91 8.21
N LEU A 111 15.42 1.51 9.47
CA LEU A 111 16.61 0.87 10.03
C LEU A 111 16.87 -0.50 9.38
N GLU A 112 15.83 -1.32 9.25
CA GLU A 112 15.94 -2.67 8.70
C GLU A 112 16.16 -2.65 7.18
N LYS A 113 15.45 -1.83 6.42
CA LYS A 113 15.72 -1.62 4.99
C LYS A 113 17.15 -1.17 4.73
N SER A 114 17.68 -0.26 5.55
CA SER A 114 19.08 0.15 5.47
C SER A 114 20.03 -1.04 5.62
N ASN A 115 19.79 -1.91 6.61
CA ASN A 115 20.57 -3.11 6.83
C ASN A 115 20.42 -4.12 5.69
N PHE A 116 19.20 -4.36 5.21
CA PHE A 116 18.87 -5.27 4.12
C PHE A 116 19.46 -4.83 2.79
N TYR A 117 19.43 -3.53 2.50
CA TYR A 117 20.10 -2.93 1.35
C TYR A 117 21.61 -3.22 1.39
N LEU A 118 22.28 -2.95 2.51
CA LEU A 118 23.72 -3.21 2.62
C LEU A 118 24.05 -4.70 2.52
N GLU A 119 23.21 -5.61 3.06
CA GLU A 119 23.37 -7.05 2.82
C GLU A 119 23.18 -7.43 1.34
N ASN A 120 22.25 -6.79 0.63
CA ASN A 120 22.08 -7.03 -0.81
C ASN A 120 23.22 -6.44 -1.66
N VAL A 121 23.86 -5.35 -1.20
CA VAL A 121 25.13 -4.87 -1.78
C VAL A 121 26.21 -5.95 -1.62
N LEU A 122 26.34 -6.57 -0.45
CA LEU A 122 27.28 -7.67 -0.22
C LEU A 122 27.00 -8.89 -1.13
N LYS A 123 25.72 -9.21 -1.37
CA LYS A 123 25.32 -10.31 -2.28
C LYS A 123 25.57 -10.01 -3.77
N THR A 124 25.86 -8.76 -4.12
CA THR A 124 26.02 -8.31 -5.51
C THR A 124 27.39 -7.68 -5.76
N LEU A 125 28.38 -7.99 -4.91
CA LEU A 125 29.76 -7.51 -5.05
C LEU A 125 30.41 -7.93 -6.38
N ASP A 126 30.01 -9.08 -6.93
CA ASP A 126 30.48 -9.62 -8.21
C ASP A 126 29.78 -9.00 -9.44
N LYS A 127 28.73 -8.20 -9.24
CA LYS A 127 27.97 -7.55 -10.30
C LYS A 127 28.50 -6.15 -10.57
N THR A 128 28.42 -5.71 -11.82
CA THR A 128 28.74 -4.32 -12.19
C THR A 128 27.64 -3.36 -11.73
N THR A 129 27.97 -2.09 -11.54
CA THR A 129 27.03 -1.08 -11.06
C THR A 129 25.94 -0.71 -12.07
N ASP A 130 26.15 -1.00 -13.35
CA ASP A 130 25.19 -0.87 -14.46
C ASP A 130 24.44 -2.17 -14.76
N SER A 131 24.65 -3.22 -13.94
CA SER A 131 23.86 -4.44 -14.06
C SER A 131 22.43 -4.17 -13.57
N ARG A 132 21.44 -4.65 -14.32
CA ARG A 132 20.01 -4.49 -13.98
C ARG A 132 19.67 -4.91 -12.54
N ILE A 133 20.36 -5.92 -12.01
CA ILE A 133 20.15 -6.38 -10.64
C ILE A 133 20.70 -5.41 -9.60
N PHE A 134 21.89 -4.84 -9.82
CA PHE A 134 22.43 -3.85 -8.90
C PHE A 134 21.66 -2.53 -9.00
N GLU A 135 21.24 -2.13 -10.20
CA GLU A 135 20.34 -0.98 -10.39
C GLU A 135 19.05 -1.15 -9.59
N ALA A 136 18.42 -2.33 -9.64
CA ALA A 136 17.22 -2.63 -8.86
C ALA A 136 17.46 -2.58 -7.34
N VAL A 137 18.60 -3.11 -6.86
CA VAL A 137 18.99 -3.02 -5.44
C VAL A 137 19.25 -1.57 -5.02
N ASN A 138 19.73 -0.71 -5.93
CA ASN A 138 20.16 0.66 -5.64
C ASN A 138 19.10 1.76 -5.91
N GLU A 139 17.97 1.41 -6.55
CA GLU A 139 16.92 2.36 -6.96
C GLU A 139 16.32 3.12 -5.76
N GLY A 140 16.01 2.40 -4.66
CA GLY A 140 15.46 2.98 -3.42
C GLY A 140 15.95 2.22 -2.18
N PRO A 141 17.14 2.53 -1.64
CA PRO A 141 17.76 1.76 -0.55
C PRO A 141 16.89 1.62 0.71
N ALA A 142 16.28 2.71 1.16
CA ALA A 142 15.36 2.76 2.29
C ALA A 142 14.19 3.70 1.95
N ASP A 143 13.46 3.40 0.88
CA ASP A 143 12.22 4.09 0.52
C ASP A 143 11.08 3.81 1.52
N ASP A 144 9.99 4.57 1.48
CA ASP A 144 8.88 4.46 2.45
C ASP A 144 8.02 3.23 2.19
N GLY A 145 7.91 2.83 0.93
CA GLY A 145 6.91 1.87 0.48
C GLY A 145 7.18 0.43 0.92
N GLY A 146 6.15 -0.42 0.89
CA GLY A 146 6.30 -1.81 1.32
C GLY A 146 5.12 -2.70 0.94
N TRP A 147 5.14 -3.90 1.51
CA TRP A 147 4.13 -4.94 1.37
C TRP A 147 3.72 -5.50 2.73
N TRP A 148 2.61 -6.24 2.77
CA TRP A 148 2.12 -6.89 4.00
C TRP A 148 3.18 -7.73 4.72
N GLN A 149 3.97 -8.52 4.00
CA GLN A 149 4.97 -9.43 4.57
C GLN A 149 6.08 -8.66 5.29
N MET A 150 6.45 -7.47 4.79
CA MET A 150 7.37 -6.55 5.46
C MET A 150 6.78 -6.02 6.77
N PHE A 151 5.46 -5.87 6.85
CA PHE A 151 4.74 -5.40 8.03
C PHE A 151 4.72 -6.52 9.06
N VAL A 152 4.41 -7.75 8.64
CA VAL A 152 4.49 -8.95 9.48
C VAL A 152 5.88 -9.10 10.08
N ALA A 153 6.94 -8.95 9.27
CA ALA A 153 8.32 -9.05 9.74
C ALA A 153 8.64 -8.02 10.84
N LEU A 154 8.16 -6.78 10.69
CA LEU A 154 8.35 -5.73 11.69
C LEU A 154 7.55 -6.01 12.97
N VAL A 155 6.27 -6.38 12.87
CA VAL A 155 5.44 -6.66 14.04
C VAL A 155 5.97 -7.85 14.83
N LYS A 156 6.41 -8.93 14.15
CA LYS A 156 7.03 -10.08 14.82
C LYS A 156 8.30 -9.71 15.57
N LYS A 157 9.10 -8.82 15.01
CA LYS A 157 10.39 -8.45 15.59
C LYS A 157 10.26 -7.39 16.69
N TYR A 158 9.42 -6.39 16.49
CA TYR A 158 9.36 -5.19 17.32
C TYR A 158 8.04 -5.03 18.08
N GLY A 159 7.00 -5.80 17.76
CA GLY A 159 5.67 -5.61 18.35
C GLY A 159 4.97 -4.35 17.82
N LEU A 160 4.02 -3.85 18.61
CA LEU A 160 3.21 -2.68 18.28
C LEU A 160 3.09 -1.75 19.48
N VAL A 161 2.78 -0.48 19.24
CA VAL A 161 2.47 0.49 20.29
C VAL A 161 1.25 1.33 19.88
N PRO A 162 0.45 1.84 20.82
CA PRO A 162 -0.54 2.88 20.54
C PRO A 162 0.13 4.16 20.01
N LYS A 163 -0.58 4.92 19.19
CA LYS A 163 -0.07 6.19 18.63
C LYS A 163 0.40 7.18 19.69
N GLU A 164 -0.26 7.21 20.86
CA GLU A 164 0.12 8.09 21.97
C GLU A 164 1.49 7.75 22.58
N ALA A 165 1.91 6.48 22.54
CA ALA A 165 3.20 6.06 23.08
C ALA A 165 4.38 6.47 22.18
N TYR A 166 4.12 6.64 20.88
CA TYR A 166 5.11 7.14 19.93
C TYR A 166 4.41 7.94 18.82
N PRO A 167 4.24 9.27 19.00
CA PRO A 167 3.46 10.08 18.08
C PRO A 167 4.19 10.34 16.75
N GLU A 168 3.48 10.99 15.83
CA GLU A 168 4.05 11.47 14.58
C GLU A 168 5.08 12.59 14.81
N SER A 169 6.17 12.56 14.06
CA SER A 169 7.19 13.61 13.96
C SER A 169 6.99 14.43 12.68
N SER A 170 7.75 15.52 12.52
CA SER A 170 7.75 16.25 11.25
C SER A 170 8.21 15.36 10.08
N ASN A 171 9.19 14.49 10.31
CA ASN A 171 9.77 13.65 9.26
C ASN A 171 8.95 12.38 8.97
N SER A 172 8.05 11.98 9.86
CA SER A 172 7.09 10.91 9.54
C SER A 172 5.92 11.47 8.73
N ARG A 173 5.52 12.73 8.95
CA ARG A 173 4.51 13.44 8.16
C ARG A 173 4.99 13.87 6.78
N ASP A 174 6.25 14.25 6.65
CA ASP A 174 6.92 14.52 5.38
C ASP A 174 8.31 13.89 5.39
N SER A 175 8.45 12.76 4.71
CA SER A 175 9.67 11.94 4.73
C SER A 175 10.72 12.39 3.72
N SER A 176 10.40 13.33 2.83
CA SER A 176 11.19 13.64 1.63
C SER A 176 12.66 13.95 1.93
N ALA A 177 12.91 14.85 2.88
CA ALA A 177 14.27 15.26 3.26
C ALA A 177 15.03 14.14 3.99
N PHE A 178 14.33 13.43 4.89
CA PHE A 178 14.91 12.31 5.63
C PHE A 178 15.33 11.18 4.69
N GLU A 179 14.47 10.77 3.77
CA GLU A 179 14.78 9.75 2.76
C GLU A 179 15.95 10.16 1.86
N GLN A 180 15.98 11.42 1.40
CA GLN A 180 17.05 11.91 0.53
C GLN A 180 18.43 11.74 1.18
N TYR A 181 18.59 12.17 2.44
CA TYR A 181 19.88 12.13 3.12
C TYR A 181 20.22 10.73 3.65
N LEU A 182 19.23 9.95 4.10
CA LEU A 182 19.45 8.55 4.45
C LEU A 182 19.93 7.75 3.23
N ASN A 183 19.24 7.85 2.10
CA ASN A 183 19.60 7.14 0.87
C ASN A 183 20.95 7.61 0.30
N THR A 184 21.27 8.90 0.40
CA THR A 184 22.61 9.41 0.05
C THR A 184 23.70 8.71 0.88
N LYS A 185 23.52 8.62 2.20
CA LYS A 185 24.50 7.99 3.09
C LYS A 185 24.60 6.47 2.87
N LEU A 186 23.48 5.80 2.60
CA LEU A 186 23.48 4.37 2.26
C LEU A 186 24.24 4.09 0.96
N ARG A 187 24.10 4.94 -0.05
CA ARG A 187 24.86 4.82 -1.30
C ARG A 187 26.35 5.03 -1.11
N GLU A 188 26.74 5.96 -0.24
CA GLU A 188 28.14 6.13 0.17
C GLU A 188 28.67 4.85 0.85
N PHE A 189 27.92 4.28 1.79
CA PHE A 189 28.29 3.03 2.44
C PHE A 189 28.38 1.85 1.46
N ALA A 190 27.50 1.78 0.46
CA ALA A 190 27.58 0.76 -0.57
C ALA A 190 28.84 0.91 -1.44
N ALA A 191 29.23 2.14 -1.78
CA ALA A 191 30.49 2.41 -2.48
C ALA A 191 31.70 1.97 -1.63
N GLU A 192 31.74 2.36 -0.35
CA GLU A 192 32.80 1.96 0.58
C GLU A 192 32.94 0.43 0.69
N LEU A 193 31.83 -0.30 0.78
CA LEU A 193 31.84 -1.77 0.85
C LEU A 193 32.38 -2.40 -0.44
N ARG A 194 31.98 -1.86 -1.59
CA ARG A 194 32.43 -2.35 -2.91
C ARG A 194 33.90 -2.03 -3.17
N ASP A 195 34.36 -0.84 -2.80
CA ASP A 195 35.77 -0.44 -2.91
C ASP A 195 36.65 -1.28 -1.99
N ALA A 196 36.19 -1.54 -0.77
CA ALA A 196 36.88 -2.41 0.18
C ALA A 196 36.95 -3.86 -0.33
N HIS A 197 35.89 -4.36 -0.98
CA HIS A 197 35.92 -5.67 -1.64
C HIS A 197 36.94 -5.73 -2.78
N GLN A 198 36.99 -4.70 -3.63
CA GLN A 198 37.98 -4.59 -4.71
C GLN A 198 39.42 -4.52 -4.17
N ALA A 199 39.60 -3.91 -2.99
CA ALA A 199 40.87 -3.89 -2.26
C ALA A 199 41.24 -5.23 -1.58
N GLY A 200 40.42 -6.28 -1.75
CA GLY A 200 40.71 -7.63 -1.29
C GLY A 200 40.21 -7.97 0.11
N LYS A 201 39.35 -7.14 0.72
CA LYS A 201 38.75 -7.48 2.03
C LYS A 201 37.76 -8.64 1.90
N SER A 202 37.78 -9.51 2.91
CA SER A 202 36.85 -10.62 3.08
C SER A 202 35.42 -10.13 3.40
N VAL A 203 34.42 -10.98 3.14
CA VAL A 203 33.01 -10.65 3.45
C VAL A 203 32.81 -10.41 4.95
N GLU A 204 33.57 -11.11 5.80
CA GLU A 204 33.56 -10.95 7.25
C GLU A 204 34.05 -9.54 7.66
N GLU A 205 35.14 -9.05 7.06
CA GLU A 205 35.64 -7.69 7.28
C GLU A 205 34.64 -6.63 6.79
N LEU A 206 33.97 -6.88 5.66
CA LEU A 206 32.92 -5.99 5.13
C LEU A 206 31.70 -5.93 6.06
N ARG A 207 31.28 -7.05 6.64
CA ARG A 207 30.21 -7.08 7.65
C ARG A 207 30.59 -6.36 8.94
N SER A 208 31.86 -6.42 9.34
CA SER A 208 32.36 -5.61 10.46
C SER A 208 32.29 -4.12 10.15
N LEU A 209 32.63 -3.70 8.92
CA LEU A 209 32.47 -2.31 8.48
C LEU A 209 31.00 -1.88 8.49
N LYS A 210 30.12 -2.72 7.93
CA LYS A 210 28.65 -2.52 7.93
C LYS A 210 28.09 -2.28 9.33
N THR A 211 28.60 -2.99 10.34
CA THR A 211 28.16 -2.82 11.73
C THR A 211 28.39 -1.39 12.23
N GLY A 212 29.55 -0.81 11.93
CA GLY A 212 29.83 0.60 12.24
C GLY A 212 28.94 1.56 11.44
N GLN A 213 28.70 1.26 10.16
CA GLN A 213 27.81 2.04 9.28
C GLN A 213 26.36 2.04 9.81
N MET A 214 25.87 0.91 10.32
CA MET A 214 24.52 0.82 10.91
C MET A 214 24.36 1.64 12.19
N SER A 215 25.43 1.87 12.97
CA SER A 215 25.37 2.81 14.10
C SER A 215 25.11 4.24 13.62
N VAL A 216 25.65 4.64 12.47
CA VAL A 216 25.37 5.94 11.84
C VAL A 216 23.93 6.00 11.36
N VAL A 217 23.42 4.94 10.72
CA VAL A 217 22.02 4.84 10.29
C VAL A 217 21.06 5.00 11.46
N TYR A 218 21.30 4.28 12.56
CA TYR A 218 20.49 4.39 13.77
C TYR A 218 20.45 5.84 14.28
N ARG A 219 21.62 6.50 14.37
CA ARG A 219 21.71 7.90 14.77
C ARG A 219 20.90 8.83 13.84
N ILE A 220 20.95 8.60 12.53
CA ILE A 220 20.16 9.40 11.56
C ILE A 220 18.66 9.21 11.82
N CYS A 221 18.20 7.96 12.00
CA CYS A 221 16.78 7.67 12.29
C CYS A 221 16.33 8.29 13.62
N ALA A 222 17.12 8.14 14.68
CA ALA A 222 16.81 8.68 16.01
C ALA A 222 16.78 10.21 16.04
N ILE A 223 17.69 10.88 15.32
CA ILE A 223 17.66 12.34 15.17
C ILE A 223 16.40 12.79 14.42
N ALA A 224 16.00 12.05 13.38
CA ALA A 224 14.89 12.42 12.52
C ALA A 224 13.52 12.21 13.17
N MET A 225 13.34 11.12 13.94
CA MET A 225 12.03 10.67 14.41
C MET A 225 11.89 10.55 15.93
N GLY A 226 13.01 10.64 16.68
CA GLY A 226 13.07 10.24 18.08
C GLY A 226 13.48 8.78 18.26
N GLU A 227 13.85 8.40 19.47
CA GLU A 227 14.08 6.99 19.81
C GLU A 227 12.75 6.31 20.18
N PRO A 228 12.43 5.13 19.60
CA PRO A 228 11.25 4.38 19.99
C PRO A 228 11.30 3.94 21.46
N PRO A 229 10.15 3.89 22.16
CA PRO A 229 10.11 3.47 23.56
C PRO A 229 10.40 1.96 23.69
N ALA A 230 11.24 1.59 24.66
CA ALA A 230 11.43 0.19 25.05
C ALA A 230 10.21 -0.36 25.83
N SER A 231 9.50 0.53 26.54
CA SER A 231 8.28 0.25 27.29
C SER A 231 7.45 1.52 27.42
N PHE A 232 6.15 1.38 27.64
CA PHE A 232 5.22 2.51 27.82
C PHE A 232 4.11 2.18 28.81
N ASP A 233 3.42 3.20 29.29
CA ASP A 233 2.20 3.04 30.07
C ASP A 233 0.99 3.08 29.13
N LEU A 234 0.05 2.17 29.35
CA LEU A 234 -1.17 2.06 28.54
C LEU A 234 -2.37 2.45 29.38
N LEU A 235 -3.25 3.30 28.84
CA LEU A 235 -4.59 3.50 29.37
C LEU A 235 -5.60 3.51 28.23
N LEU A 236 -6.46 2.50 28.16
CA LEU A 236 -7.58 2.45 27.21
C LEU A 236 -8.91 2.43 27.96
N ARG A 237 -9.95 3.01 27.34
CA ARG A 237 -11.31 3.00 27.88
C ARG A 237 -12.20 2.12 27.02
N VAL A 238 -12.83 1.15 27.68
CA VAL A 238 -13.71 0.16 27.05
C VAL A 238 -15.16 0.59 27.22
N LYS A 239 -15.97 0.42 26.18
CA LYS A 239 -17.42 0.70 26.26
C LYS A 239 -18.10 -0.22 27.27
N ASP A 240 -19.15 0.30 27.91
CA ASP A 240 -20.07 -0.50 28.70
C ASP A 240 -20.85 -1.43 27.76
N GLU A 241 -20.90 -2.73 28.05
CA GLU A 241 -21.75 -3.65 27.29
C GLU A 241 -23.24 -3.32 27.51
N GLY A 242 -24.00 -3.14 26.42
CA GLY A 242 -25.47 -3.03 26.46
C GLY A 242 -26.06 -1.63 26.69
N LYS A 243 -25.26 -0.56 26.67
CA LYS A 243 -25.80 0.81 26.53
C LYS A 243 -25.55 1.28 25.11
N ASP A 244 -26.56 1.16 24.25
CA ASP A 244 -26.65 2.02 23.07
C ASP A 244 -26.43 3.47 23.52
N ASP A 245 -25.69 4.25 22.73
CA ASP A 245 -25.29 5.65 22.97
C ASP A 245 -26.46 6.61 23.29
N ALA A 246 -27.71 6.13 23.30
CA ALA A 246 -28.91 6.87 23.59
C ALA A 246 -29.36 6.91 25.07
N LYS A 247 -28.79 6.10 25.99
CA LYS A 247 -29.27 6.09 27.40
C LYS A 247 -28.18 5.96 28.46
N ALA A 248 -27.25 6.91 28.50
CA ALA A 248 -26.47 7.18 29.70
C ALA A 248 -27.18 8.21 30.61
N SER A 249 -27.92 7.70 31.61
CA SER A 249 -28.22 8.35 32.90
C SER A 249 -29.26 9.50 32.94
N GLU A 250 -30.53 9.14 33.07
CA GLU A 250 -31.55 9.90 33.81
C GLU A 250 -31.70 9.36 35.25
N SER A 251 -30.64 9.31 36.05
CA SER A 251 -30.74 9.32 37.53
C SER A 251 -29.34 9.28 38.15
N GLY A 252 -28.94 10.37 38.79
CA GLY A 252 -27.69 10.45 39.56
C GLY A 252 -26.87 11.67 39.18
N THR A 253 -26.42 12.41 40.19
CA THR A 253 -25.50 13.56 40.10
C THR A 253 -24.38 13.30 39.08
N LYS A 254 -24.41 14.04 37.96
CA LYS A 254 -23.42 13.92 36.89
C LYS A 254 -22.11 14.55 37.34
N SER A 255 -21.18 13.73 37.84
CA SER A 255 -19.82 14.16 38.18
C SER A 255 -19.01 14.65 36.97
N GLY A 256 -19.46 14.37 35.75
CA GLY A 256 -18.75 14.68 34.50
C GLY A 256 -17.52 13.79 34.26
N ILE A 257 -17.25 12.83 35.15
CA ILE A 257 -16.10 11.92 35.07
C ILE A 257 -16.44 10.74 34.16
N ASP A 258 -15.55 10.44 33.21
CA ASP A 258 -15.63 9.21 32.41
C ASP A 258 -15.33 7.99 33.29
N SER A 259 -16.39 7.26 33.64
CA SER A 259 -16.39 6.11 34.54
C SER A 259 -16.31 4.76 33.81
N ARG A 260 -16.07 4.77 32.48
CA ARG A 260 -15.89 3.54 31.70
C ARG A 260 -14.74 2.70 32.24
N ARG A 261 -14.88 1.38 32.12
CA ARG A 261 -13.83 0.42 32.49
C ARG A 261 -12.52 0.77 31.79
N GLN A 262 -11.44 0.78 32.54
CA GLN A 262 -10.10 1.06 32.04
C GLN A 262 -9.31 -0.24 31.88
N ILE A 263 -8.53 -0.32 30.80
CA ILE A 263 -7.39 -1.21 30.67
C ILE A 263 -6.18 -0.37 31.03
N VAL A 264 -5.41 -0.79 32.03
CA VAL A 264 -4.22 -0.06 32.51
C VAL A 264 -3.03 -1.00 32.56
N GLU A 265 -1.92 -0.59 31.96
CA GLU A 265 -0.61 -1.25 32.08
C GLU A 265 0.45 -0.21 32.40
N HIS A 266 1.47 -0.63 33.15
CA HIS A 266 2.62 0.21 33.44
C HIS A 266 3.89 -0.48 32.94
N GLY A 267 4.68 0.23 32.13
CA GLY A 267 5.92 -0.30 31.57
C GLY A 267 5.75 -1.54 30.69
N ILE A 268 4.62 -1.69 29.99
CA ILE A 268 4.43 -2.77 29.03
C ILE A 268 5.35 -2.57 27.82
N THR A 269 5.98 -3.63 27.36
CA THR A 269 6.80 -3.58 26.15
C THR A 269 5.94 -3.68 24.88
N PRO A 270 6.42 -3.19 23.72
CA PRO A 270 5.71 -3.31 22.45
C PRO A 270 5.35 -4.76 22.05
N GLN A 271 6.21 -5.74 22.37
CA GLN A 271 5.95 -7.15 22.11
C GLN A 271 4.87 -7.71 23.05
N GLU A 272 4.91 -7.38 24.33
CA GLU A 272 3.88 -7.78 25.29
C GLU A 272 2.52 -7.17 24.93
N PHE A 273 2.50 -5.91 24.49
CA PHE A 273 1.26 -5.26 24.04
C PHE A 273 0.65 -5.99 22.85
N TYR A 274 1.45 -6.29 21.82
CA TYR A 274 0.99 -7.07 20.67
C TYR A 274 0.46 -8.45 21.10
N ALA A 275 1.21 -9.20 21.90
CA ALA A 275 0.81 -10.55 22.34
C ALA A 275 -0.46 -10.54 23.20
N LYS A 276 -0.62 -9.57 24.10
CA LYS A 276 -1.74 -9.52 25.06
C LYS A 276 -3.01 -8.93 24.45
N TYR A 277 -2.90 -7.86 23.67
CA TYR A 277 -4.05 -7.07 23.24
C TYR A 277 -4.43 -7.30 21.78
N VAL A 278 -3.45 -7.50 20.88
CA VAL A 278 -3.73 -7.80 19.47
C VAL A 278 -3.88 -9.32 19.33
N GLY A 279 -2.78 -10.06 19.39
CA GLY A 279 -2.77 -11.52 19.43
C GLY A 279 -3.21 -12.22 18.13
N GLU A 280 -3.32 -11.48 17.02
CA GLU A 280 -3.59 -12.06 15.70
C GLU A 280 -2.35 -12.82 15.20
N ASP A 281 -2.50 -14.07 14.77
CA ASP A 281 -1.42 -14.79 14.10
C ASP A 281 -1.27 -14.26 12.67
N LEU A 282 -0.24 -13.46 12.45
CA LEU A 282 0.00 -12.83 11.16
C LEU A 282 0.46 -13.83 10.08
N ASP A 283 0.86 -15.05 10.45
CA ASP A 283 1.15 -16.11 9.48
C ASP A 283 -0.11 -16.73 8.87
N ASP A 284 -1.28 -16.49 9.45
CA ASP A 284 -2.57 -16.92 8.90
C ASP A 284 -3.11 -16.00 7.82
N PHE A 285 -2.38 -14.93 7.49
CA PHE A 285 -2.71 -14.02 6.41
C PHE A 285 -1.84 -14.31 5.18
N VAL A 286 -2.49 -14.49 4.02
CA VAL A 286 -1.85 -14.83 2.76
C VAL A 286 -2.04 -13.69 1.76
N SER A 287 -0.97 -13.33 1.06
CA SER A 287 -1.04 -12.39 -0.07
C SER A 287 -1.51 -13.13 -1.33
N LEU A 288 -2.76 -12.87 -1.72
CA LEU A 288 -3.29 -13.25 -3.02
C LEU A 288 -2.98 -12.16 -4.03
N THR A 289 -2.62 -12.56 -5.25
CA THR A 289 -2.52 -11.64 -6.38
C THR A 289 -3.40 -12.12 -7.53
N ASN A 290 -3.83 -11.18 -8.37
CA ASN A 290 -4.42 -11.48 -9.66
C ASN A 290 -3.58 -10.86 -10.78
N SER A 291 -2.66 -11.66 -11.31
CA SER A 291 -1.75 -11.33 -12.41
C SER A 291 -2.04 -12.25 -13.60
N PRO A 292 -2.88 -11.83 -14.57
CA PRO A 292 -3.26 -12.64 -15.73
C PRO A 292 -2.17 -12.74 -16.81
N LEU A 293 -0.89 -12.83 -16.41
CA LEU A 293 0.23 -12.93 -17.36
C LEU A 293 0.55 -14.40 -17.67
N ALA A 294 0.96 -14.65 -18.92
CA ALA A 294 1.42 -15.99 -19.32
C ALA A 294 2.66 -16.46 -18.52
N SER A 295 3.48 -15.52 -18.05
CA SER A 295 4.68 -15.79 -17.25
C SER A 295 4.39 -16.11 -15.77
N THR A 296 3.18 -15.83 -15.29
CA THR A 296 2.73 -16.13 -13.92
C THR A 296 1.46 -16.99 -13.93
N PRO A 297 1.50 -18.27 -14.35
CA PRO A 297 0.33 -19.14 -14.27
C PRO A 297 -0.32 -19.20 -12.87
N TYR A 298 -1.66 -19.22 -12.83
CA TYR A 298 -2.42 -19.29 -11.58
C TYR A 298 -2.16 -20.57 -10.76
N TYR A 299 -2.55 -20.49 -9.48
CA TYR A 299 -2.39 -21.52 -8.44
C TYR A 299 -0.94 -21.92 -8.25
N ARG A 300 -0.07 -20.90 -8.20
CA ARG A 300 1.35 -21.03 -7.91
C ARG A 300 1.77 -19.94 -6.93
N ARG A 301 2.74 -20.29 -6.09
CA ARG A 301 3.44 -19.36 -5.21
C ARG A 301 4.62 -18.73 -5.94
N TYR A 302 4.78 -17.43 -5.77
CA TYR A 302 5.85 -16.64 -6.37
C TYR A 302 6.60 -15.85 -5.31
N GLN A 303 7.92 -15.70 -5.47
CA GLN A 303 8.77 -14.95 -4.55
C GLN A 303 9.59 -13.90 -5.27
N LEU A 304 9.58 -12.65 -4.80
CA LEU A 304 10.48 -11.63 -5.30
C LEU A 304 11.87 -11.75 -4.65
N ALA A 305 12.91 -11.90 -5.48
CA ALA A 305 14.29 -11.84 -5.01
C ALA A 305 14.70 -10.41 -4.66
N PHE A 306 15.63 -10.23 -3.70
CA PHE A 306 16.23 -8.94 -3.31
C PHE A 306 15.25 -7.85 -2.83
N VAL A 307 14.01 -8.23 -2.48
CA VAL A 307 12.98 -7.33 -1.95
C VAL A 307 12.65 -7.74 -0.51
N GLY A 308 12.58 -6.77 0.40
CA GLY A 308 12.29 -6.98 1.82
C GLY A 308 12.82 -5.84 2.69
N ASN A 309 12.60 -5.93 4.00
CA ASN A 309 13.12 -4.99 4.99
C ASN A 309 13.97 -5.69 6.07
N VAL A 310 13.42 -6.67 6.78
CA VAL A 310 14.12 -7.38 7.84
C VAL A 310 14.97 -8.48 7.21
N ALA A 311 16.29 -8.42 7.40
CA ALA A 311 17.18 -9.48 6.95
C ALA A 311 16.78 -10.82 7.60
N GLU A 312 16.75 -11.89 6.81
CA GLU A 312 16.35 -13.25 7.21
C GLU A 312 14.85 -13.46 7.50
N ALA A 313 14.01 -12.43 7.33
CA ALA A 313 12.56 -12.62 7.35
C ALA A 313 12.07 -13.42 6.14
N ALA A 314 10.81 -13.87 6.23
CA ALA A 314 10.13 -14.56 5.14
C ALA A 314 10.15 -13.71 3.85
N PRO A 315 10.29 -14.35 2.68
CA PRO A 315 10.33 -13.66 1.39
C PRO A 315 8.98 -13.02 1.05
N MET A 316 8.98 -12.12 0.08
CA MET A 316 7.76 -11.52 -0.45
C MET A 316 7.02 -12.55 -1.31
N ASP A 317 6.06 -13.25 -0.70
CA ASP A 317 5.29 -14.34 -1.29
C ASP A 317 3.95 -13.90 -1.87
N PHE A 318 3.63 -14.32 -3.09
CA PHE A 318 2.36 -14.02 -3.76
C PHE A 318 1.74 -15.29 -4.31
N ILE A 319 0.48 -15.56 -3.97
CA ILE A 319 -0.29 -16.67 -4.53
C ILE A 319 -1.15 -16.12 -5.67
N ASN A 320 -0.79 -16.45 -6.91
CA ASN A 320 -1.52 -15.92 -8.06
C ASN A 320 -2.80 -16.73 -8.29
N VAL A 321 -3.96 -16.09 -8.32
CA VAL A 321 -5.27 -16.74 -8.46
C VAL A 321 -6.10 -16.11 -9.57
N PRO A 322 -7.04 -16.87 -10.18
CA PRO A 322 -8.02 -16.33 -11.11
C PRO A 322 -8.90 -15.25 -10.44
N LEU A 323 -9.44 -14.35 -11.26
CA LEU A 323 -10.16 -13.19 -10.77
C LEU A 323 -11.44 -13.55 -10.00
N ASP A 324 -12.13 -14.62 -10.38
CA ASP A 324 -13.30 -15.14 -9.68
C ASP A 324 -12.95 -15.61 -8.25
N VAL A 325 -11.84 -16.34 -8.09
CA VAL A 325 -11.34 -16.76 -6.77
C VAL A 325 -10.91 -15.53 -5.94
N PHE A 326 -10.22 -14.59 -6.58
CA PHE A 326 -9.78 -13.33 -5.96
C PHE A 326 -10.95 -12.52 -5.41
N ARG A 327 -12.03 -12.36 -6.20
CA ARG A 327 -13.27 -11.70 -5.75
C ARG A 327 -13.96 -12.47 -4.64
N LYS A 328 -14.09 -13.78 -4.79
CA LYS A 328 -14.79 -14.63 -3.82
C LYS A 328 -14.13 -14.55 -2.45
N ALA A 329 -12.81 -14.69 -2.39
CA ALA A 329 -12.04 -14.57 -1.16
C ALA A 329 -12.26 -13.21 -0.46
N ALA A 330 -12.33 -12.12 -1.24
CA ALA A 330 -12.63 -10.80 -0.69
C ALA A 330 -14.06 -10.67 -0.15
N VAL A 331 -15.05 -11.21 -0.87
CA VAL A 331 -16.45 -11.22 -0.42
C VAL A 331 -16.61 -12.06 0.85
N ASP A 332 -16.03 -13.26 0.88
CA ASP A 332 -16.12 -14.18 2.02
C ASP A 332 -15.56 -13.53 3.29
N GLN A 333 -14.34 -12.95 3.24
CA GLN A 333 -13.71 -12.33 4.40
C GLN A 333 -14.47 -11.08 4.88
N LEU A 334 -14.92 -10.20 3.98
CA LEU A 334 -15.73 -9.03 4.36
C LEU A 334 -17.06 -9.43 4.96
N THR A 335 -17.72 -10.44 4.40
CA THR A 335 -19.01 -10.95 4.89
C THR A 335 -18.87 -11.60 6.26
N ALA A 336 -17.72 -12.20 6.55
CA ALA A 336 -17.38 -12.72 7.87
C ALA A 336 -17.03 -11.61 8.90
N GLY A 337 -16.97 -10.35 8.48
CA GLY A 337 -16.77 -9.22 9.38
C GLY A 337 -15.33 -8.72 9.48
N HIS A 338 -14.43 -9.13 8.58
CA HIS A 338 -13.02 -8.77 8.65
C HIS A 338 -12.61 -7.83 7.51
N PRO A 339 -11.90 -6.72 7.78
CA PRO A 339 -11.40 -5.83 6.75
C PRO A 339 -10.29 -6.51 5.93
N ILE A 340 -9.99 -5.96 4.76
CA ILE A 340 -8.97 -6.51 3.85
C ILE A 340 -7.97 -5.43 3.49
N TRP A 341 -6.69 -5.68 3.73
CA TRP A 341 -5.63 -4.91 3.09
C TRP A 341 -5.61 -5.23 1.60
N PHE A 342 -5.51 -4.21 0.75
CA PHE A 342 -5.38 -4.43 -0.70
C PHE A 342 -4.42 -3.42 -1.34
N ALA A 343 -3.81 -3.83 -2.44
CA ALA A 343 -2.94 -3.01 -3.26
C ALA A 343 -3.53 -2.79 -4.65
N CYS A 344 -3.39 -1.56 -5.16
CA CYS A 344 -3.99 -1.16 -6.43
C CYS A 344 -3.20 -0.06 -7.13
N ASP A 345 -3.59 0.22 -8.37
CA ASP A 345 -3.23 1.47 -9.05
C ASP A 345 -4.31 2.55 -8.80
N CYS A 346 -4.14 3.35 -7.75
CA CYS A 346 -5.14 4.33 -7.34
C CYS A 346 -5.17 5.60 -8.22
N ALA A 347 -4.30 5.71 -9.22
CA ALA A 347 -4.26 6.83 -10.16
C ALA A 347 -5.25 6.65 -11.32
N GLN A 348 -5.58 5.41 -11.65
CA GLN A 348 -6.42 5.06 -12.79
C GLN A 348 -7.88 5.42 -12.54
N PHE A 349 -8.48 6.20 -13.45
CA PHE A 349 -9.90 6.56 -13.43
C PHE A 349 -10.39 7.04 -12.05
N SER A 350 -9.60 7.94 -11.45
CA SER A 350 -9.69 8.32 -10.05
C SER A 350 -10.04 9.80 -9.86
N LEU A 351 -11.11 10.08 -9.11
CA LEU A 351 -11.43 11.43 -8.62
C LEU A 351 -11.11 11.50 -7.14
N ARG A 352 -9.84 11.78 -6.81
CA ARG A 352 -9.33 11.71 -5.43
C ARG A 352 -10.16 12.52 -4.43
N LYS A 353 -10.44 13.79 -4.73
CA LYS A 353 -11.25 14.65 -3.84
C LYS A 353 -12.68 14.13 -3.66
N ALA A 354 -13.28 13.60 -4.73
CA ALA A 354 -14.64 13.07 -4.70
C ALA A 354 -14.71 11.65 -4.12
N GLY A 355 -13.57 10.97 -3.93
CA GLY A 355 -13.49 9.64 -3.36
C GLY A 355 -14.01 8.54 -4.28
N ILE A 356 -13.75 8.64 -5.59
CA ILE A 356 -14.32 7.75 -6.60
C ILE A 356 -13.21 7.08 -7.40
N PHE A 357 -13.32 5.77 -7.54
CA PHE A 357 -12.51 4.94 -8.42
C PHE A 357 -13.44 4.21 -9.39
N ASP A 358 -13.66 4.79 -10.57
CA ASP A 358 -14.66 4.25 -11.49
C ASP A 358 -14.50 4.76 -12.93
N ARG A 359 -14.47 3.80 -13.87
CA ARG A 359 -14.44 4.08 -15.31
C ARG A 359 -15.78 4.60 -15.82
N GLY A 360 -16.91 4.28 -15.18
CA GLY A 360 -18.22 4.84 -15.54
C GLY A 360 -18.36 6.33 -15.20
N THR A 361 -17.63 6.78 -14.18
CA THR A 361 -17.61 8.15 -13.70
C THR A 361 -16.55 9.01 -14.37
N VAL A 362 -15.34 8.48 -14.59
CA VAL A 362 -14.23 9.22 -15.22
C VAL A 362 -14.16 8.86 -16.71
N ARG A 363 -14.95 9.54 -17.55
CA ARG A 363 -15.11 9.23 -18.98
C ARG A 363 -14.11 9.94 -19.86
N VAL A 364 -12.82 9.67 -19.63
CA VAL A 364 -11.73 10.21 -20.48
C VAL A 364 -11.79 9.69 -21.91
N ASP A 365 -12.40 8.52 -22.11
CA ASP A 365 -12.73 7.98 -23.42
C ASP A 365 -13.68 8.89 -24.20
N GLU A 366 -14.77 9.35 -23.57
CA GLU A 366 -15.72 10.29 -24.18
C GLU A 366 -15.10 11.68 -24.39
N LEU A 367 -14.30 12.16 -23.42
CA LEU A 367 -13.65 13.46 -23.52
C LEU A 367 -12.69 13.54 -24.71
N PHE A 368 -11.89 12.49 -24.92
CA PHE A 368 -10.88 12.47 -25.99
C PHE A 368 -11.38 11.85 -27.29
N GLY A 369 -12.58 11.27 -27.31
CA GLY A 369 -13.11 10.58 -28.48
C GLY A 369 -12.26 9.36 -28.88
N THR A 370 -11.75 8.61 -27.89
CA THR A 370 -10.90 7.44 -28.10
C THR A 370 -11.15 6.35 -27.06
N GLU A 371 -10.59 5.16 -27.25
CA GLU A 371 -10.74 4.03 -26.32
C GLU A 371 -9.46 3.76 -25.52
N PHE A 372 -9.64 3.43 -24.24
CA PHE A 372 -8.59 2.93 -23.36
C PHE A 372 -8.85 1.45 -23.08
N ALA A 373 -8.60 0.61 -24.08
CA ALA A 373 -9.10 -0.77 -24.16
C ALA A 373 -8.14 -1.87 -23.67
N SER A 374 -6.88 -1.53 -23.33
CA SER A 374 -5.90 -2.51 -22.81
C SER A 374 -6.54 -3.33 -21.68
N ASP A 375 -6.25 -4.63 -21.57
CA ASP A 375 -6.68 -5.49 -20.46
C ASP A 375 -5.67 -5.50 -19.30
N LYS A 376 -5.98 -6.18 -18.19
CA LYS A 376 -5.10 -6.19 -17.00
C LYS A 376 -3.73 -6.79 -17.29
N ALA A 377 -3.67 -7.81 -18.15
CA ALA A 377 -2.42 -8.44 -18.55
C ALA A 377 -1.53 -7.44 -19.31
N HIS A 378 -2.08 -6.77 -20.31
CA HIS A 378 -1.37 -5.71 -21.05
C HIS A 378 -0.94 -4.58 -20.11
N GLY A 379 -1.79 -4.17 -19.17
CA GLY A 379 -1.48 -3.11 -18.22
C GLY A 379 -0.25 -3.43 -17.34
N LEU A 380 -0.13 -4.69 -16.89
CA LEU A 380 1.01 -5.16 -16.11
C LEU A 380 2.28 -5.31 -16.98
N GLU A 381 2.15 -5.91 -18.16
CA GLU A 381 3.26 -6.18 -19.08
C GLU A 381 3.90 -4.89 -19.59
N TYR A 382 3.08 -3.89 -19.94
CA TYR A 382 3.53 -2.62 -20.50
C TYR A 382 3.72 -1.50 -19.46
N ASN A 383 3.62 -1.81 -18.16
CA ASN A 383 3.80 -0.82 -17.07
C ASN A 383 2.78 0.33 -17.09
N ASP A 384 1.58 0.12 -17.62
CA ASP A 384 0.50 1.12 -17.60
C ASP A 384 -0.26 1.10 -16.27
N SER A 385 -0.37 -0.07 -15.63
CA SER A 385 -1.08 -0.21 -14.37
C SER A 385 -0.40 -1.15 -13.40
N ARG A 386 0.65 -0.65 -12.74
CA ARG A 386 1.30 -1.33 -11.62
C ARG A 386 0.75 -0.79 -10.30
N SER A 387 0.68 -1.66 -9.29
CA SER A 387 0.29 -1.23 -7.95
C SER A 387 1.18 -0.08 -7.48
N ASN A 388 0.55 0.95 -6.91
CA ASN A 388 1.23 2.12 -6.36
C ASN A 388 0.73 2.48 -4.97
N HIS A 389 -0.44 2.01 -4.54
CA HIS A 389 -1.03 2.43 -3.27
C HIS A 389 -1.78 1.29 -2.60
N ALA A 390 -1.67 1.23 -1.27
CA ALA A 390 -2.36 0.26 -0.44
C ALA A 390 -3.42 0.94 0.42
N MET A 391 -4.58 0.29 0.57
CA MET A 391 -5.74 0.78 1.30
C MET A 391 -6.45 -0.40 1.99
N THR A 392 -7.56 -0.11 2.68
CA THR A 392 -8.33 -1.13 3.40
C THR A 392 -9.76 -1.22 2.87
N LEU A 393 -10.20 -2.41 2.43
CA LEU A 393 -11.61 -2.66 2.12
C LEU A 393 -12.37 -2.82 3.44
N THR A 394 -13.47 -2.09 3.56
CA THR A 394 -14.35 -2.07 4.74
C THR A 394 -15.80 -2.35 4.38
N GLY A 395 -16.07 -2.79 3.15
CA GLY A 395 -17.42 -3.14 2.74
C GLY A 395 -17.52 -3.49 1.27
N VAL A 396 -18.62 -4.16 0.94
CA VAL A 396 -18.95 -4.58 -0.41
C VAL A 396 -20.47 -4.51 -0.58
N ASN A 397 -20.91 -4.08 -1.76
CA ASN A 397 -22.29 -4.23 -2.16
C ASN A 397 -22.43 -5.44 -3.08
N LEU A 398 -23.34 -6.33 -2.73
CA LEU A 398 -23.77 -7.44 -3.57
C LEU A 398 -25.04 -7.03 -4.33
N ASP A 399 -25.07 -7.31 -5.62
CA ASP A 399 -26.23 -7.05 -6.46
C ASP A 399 -27.34 -8.10 -6.23
N LYS A 400 -28.39 -8.08 -7.07
CA LYS A 400 -29.50 -9.04 -6.96
C LYS A 400 -29.09 -10.49 -7.23
N ALA A 401 -28.02 -10.72 -7.98
CA ALA A 401 -27.46 -12.04 -8.24
C ALA A 401 -26.49 -12.48 -7.13
N GLY A 402 -26.16 -11.59 -6.18
CA GLY A 402 -25.17 -11.84 -5.14
C GLY A 402 -23.74 -11.51 -5.57
N GLU A 403 -23.55 -10.87 -6.72
CA GLU A 403 -22.22 -10.52 -7.26
C GLU A 403 -21.77 -9.15 -6.75
N PRO A 404 -20.47 -8.96 -6.45
CA PRO A 404 -19.97 -7.69 -5.96
C PRO A 404 -19.92 -6.62 -7.06
N ASP A 405 -20.68 -5.53 -6.92
CA ASP A 405 -20.75 -4.46 -7.92
C ASP A 405 -20.00 -3.17 -7.53
N ARG A 406 -19.68 -2.99 -6.24
CA ARG A 406 -18.84 -1.90 -5.72
C ARG A 406 -18.33 -2.18 -4.30
N TRP A 407 -17.23 -1.51 -3.96
CA TRP A 407 -16.46 -1.72 -2.75
C TRP A 407 -16.30 -0.43 -1.97
N LYS A 408 -16.39 -0.53 -0.63
CA LYS A 408 -16.11 0.57 0.29
C LYS A 408 -14.64 0.51 0.67
N VAL A 409 -13.94 1.62 0.50
CA VAL A 409 -12.49 1.72 0.70
C VAL A 409 -12.23 2.76 1.78
N GLU A 410 -11.55 2.35 2.84
CA GLU A 410 -10.91 3.23 3.81
C GLU A 410 -9.52 3.62 3.29
N ASN A 411 -9.25 4.91 3.18
CA ASN A 411 -7.96 5.43 2.73
C ASN A 411 -7.22 6.15 3.89
N SER A 412 -5.93 6.37 3.75
CA SER A 412 -5.05 7.00 4.75
C SER A 412 -4.62 8.40 4.36
N TRP A 413 -5.52 9.20 3.76
CA TRP A 413 -5.25 10.59 3.35
C TRP A 413 -6.05 11.62 4.17
N GLY A 414 -6.54 11.23 5.35
CA GLY A 414 -7.34 12.09 6.21
C GLY A 414 -8.79 12.30 5.72
N LYS A 415 -9.61 12.87 6.61
CA LYS A 415 -11.07 12.99 6.42
C LYS A 415 -11.49 13.94 5.30
N ASP A 416 -10.63 14.90 4.94
CA ASP A 416 -10.94 15.93 3.95
C ASP A 416 -10.84 15.41 2.51
N ASN A 417 -10.33 14.18 2.33
CA ASN A 417 -10.28 13.48 1.05
C ASN A 417 -11.42 12.47 0.94
N GLY A 418 -12.02 12.38 -0.25
CA GLY A 418 -13.16 11.52 -0.49
C GLY A 418 -14.42 11.97 0.27
N LYS A 419 -15.16 11.02 0.83
CA LYS A 419 -16.27 11.30 1.75
C LYS A 419 -15.86 10.86 3.14
N ASP A 420 -15.45 11.81 3.97
CA ASP A 420 -14.96 11.58 5.33
C ASP A 420 -13.78 10.58 5.37
N GLY A 421 -12.91 10.62 4.35
CA GLY A 421 -11.78 9.69 4.19
C GLY A 421 -12.08 8.44 3.37
N TYR A 422 -13.36 8.17 3.07
CA TYR A 422 -13.78 6.96 2.38
C TYR A 422 -13.99 7.14 0.88
N TYR A 423 -13.62 6.09 0.16
CA TYR A 423 -13.73 5.97 -1.29
C TYR A 423 -14.74 4.89 -1.66
N VAL A 424 -15.27 4.99 -2.88
CA VAL A 424 -16.05 3.94 -3.53
C VAL A 424 -15.35 3.51 -4.81
N ALA A 425 -15.13 2.21 -4.95
CA ALA A 425 -14.60 1.60 -6.16
C ALA A 425 -15.68 0.76 -6.83
N SER A 426 -15.91 0.91 -8.14
CA SER A 426 -16.80 0.01 -8.86
C SER A 426 -16.18 -1.39 -9.00
N GLY A 427 -17.01 -2.42 -9.17
CA GLY A 427 -16.55 -3.80 -9.38
C GLY A 427 -15.63 -3.92 -10.60
N ALA A 428 -15.97 -3.23 -11.69
CA ALA A 428 -15.13 -3.17 -12.89
C ALA A 428 -13.78 -2.48 -12.65
N TRP A 429 -13.73 -1.45 -11.78
CA TRP A 429 -12.47 -0.83 -11.38
C TRP A 429 -11.64 -1.81 -10.52
N PHE A 430 -12.26 -2.47 -9.56
CA PHE A 430 -11.62 -3.48 -8.71
C PHE A 430 -10.96 -4.58 -9.55
N ASP A 431 -11.74 -5.20 -10.44
CA ASP A 431 -11.30 -6.30 -11.31
C ASP A 431 -10.03 -5.96 -12.07
N ARG A 432 -9.95 -4.71 -12.53
CA ARG A 432 -8.84 -4.22 -13.33
C ARG A 432 -7.65 -3.75 -12.49
N TYR A 433 -7.87 -2.86 -11.54
CA TYR A 433 -6.79 -2.07 -10.95
C TYR A 433 -6.31 -2.57 -9.58
N VAL A 434 -7.05 -3.49 -8.95
CA VAL A 434 -6.59 -4.16 -7.71
C VAL A 434 -5.73 -5.36 -8.08
N GLN A 435 -4.54 -5.44 -7.51
CA GLN A 435 -3.53 -6.46 -7.85
C GLN A 435 -3.27 -7.42 -6.70
N GLU A 436 -3.52 -7.00 -5.46
CA GLU A 436 -3.17 -7.77 -4.27
C GLU A 436 -4.25 -7.65 -3.19
N LEU A 437 -4.51 -8.74 -2.48
CA LEU A 437 -5.37 -8.81 -1.30
C LEU A 437 -4.66 -9.63 -0.22
N ILE A 438 -4.80 -9.22 1.03
CA ILE A 438 -4.39 -10.05 2.17
C ILE A 438 -5.61 -10.73 2.76
N ILE A 439 -5.64 -12.06 2.65
CA ILE A 439 -6.77 -12.89 3.02
C ILE A 439 -6.36 -13.89 4.10
N ARG A 440 -7.20 -14.07 5.13
CA ARG A 440 -7.03 -15.11 6.14
C ARG A 440 -7.18 -16.49 5.49
N LYS A 441 -6.32 -17.44 5.83
CA LYS A 441 -6.31 -18.80 5.26
C LYS A 441 -7.67 -19.49 5.29
N GLU A 442 -8.46 -19.27 6.33
CA GLU A 442 -9.79 -19.88 6.49
C GLU A 442 -10.81 -19.48 5.40
N TYR A 443 -10.58 -18.37 4.68
CA TYR A 443 -11.43 -17.90 3.57
C TYR A 443 -10.89 -18.29 2.18
N LEU A 444 -9.83 -19.10 2.13
CA LEU A 444 -9.27 -19.60 0.89
C LEU A 444 -9.90 -20.94 0.51
N ASP A 445 -10.12 -21.15 -0.79
CA ASP A 445 -10.50 -22.48 -1.27
C ASP A 445 -9.34 -23.48 -1.14
N GLU A 446 -9.68 -24.78 -1.16
CA GLU A 446 -8.70 -25.87 -0.99
C GLU A 446 -7.55 -25.80 -2.00
N ARG A 447 -7.84 -25.37 -3.23
CA ARG A 447 -6.84 -25.31 -4.31
C ARG A 447 -5.85 -24.18 -4.08
N THR A 448 -6.32 -23.05 -3.56
CA THR A 448 -5.51 -21.89 -3.21
C THR A 448 -4.67 -22.19 -1.98
N LEU A 449 -5.24 -22.85 -0.96
CA LEU A 449 -4.51 -23.34 0.21
C LEU A 449 -3.36 -24.29 -0.20
N ALA A 450 -3.62 -25.24 -1.08
CA ALA A 450 -2.58 -26.15 -1.58
C ALA A 450 -1.44 -25.39 -2.32
N ALA A 451 -1.74 -24.25 -2.95
CA ALA A 451 -0.72 -23.42 -3.61
C ALA A 451 0.16 -22.66 -2.60
N VAL A 452 -0.35 -22.32 -1.41
CA VAL A 452 0.42 -21.66 -0.33
C VAL A 452 1.61 -22.53 0.08
N ASP A 453 1.40 -23.84 0.19
CA ASP A 453 2.41 -24.80 0.63
C ASP A 453 3.32 -25.31 -0.50
N SER A 454 3.13 -24.81 -1.73
CA SER A 454 3.92 -25.23 -2.89
C SER A 454 5.30 -24.56 -2.95
N GLU A 455 6.25 -25.22 -3.64
CA GLU A 455 7.57 -24.65 -3.89
C GLU A 455 7.44 -23.35 -4.71
N PRO A 456 8.01 -22.23 -4.24
CA PRO A 456 7.88 -20.93 -4.87
C PRO A 456 8.65 -20.84 -6.19
N VAL A 457 8.08 -20.10 -7.15
CA VAL A 457 8.80 -19.64 -8.34
C VAL A 457 9.47 -18.31 -8.02
N THR A 458 10.81 -18.27 -8.04
CA THR A 458 11.55 -17.02 -7.84
C THR A 458 11.41 -16.09 -9.04
N LEU A 459 11.02 -14.85 -8.78
CA LEU A 459 10.90 -13.75 -9.71
C LEU A 459 11.98 -12.70 -9.43
N GLN A 460 12.47 -12.08 -10.49
CA GLN A 460 13.37 -10.94 -10.42
C GLN A 460 12.61 -9.67 -9.99
N PRO A 461 13.27 -8.69 -9.34
CA PRO A 461 12.61 -7.48 -8.81
C PRO A 461 11.78 -6.68 -9.83
N TRP A 462 12.15 -6.74 -11.11
CA TRP A 462 11.46 -6.01 -12.18
C TRP A 462 10.25 -6.74 -12.77
N GLN A 463 10.04 -8.03 -12.46
CA GLN A 463 8.93 -8.80 -13.04
C GLN A 463 7.57 -8.33 -12.49
N PRO A 464 6.54 -8.18 -13.34
CA PRO A 464 5.29 -7.51 -12.98
C PRO A 464 4.25 -8.44 -12.34
N ILE A 465 4.51 -8.92 -11.12
CA ILE A 465 3.50 -9.66 -10.32
C ILE A 465 2.74 -8.75 -9.35
N SER A 466 3.49 -7.93 -8.60
CA SER A 466 3.04 -6.87 -7.71
C SER A 466 4.19 -5.85 -7.64
N LYS A 467 3.90 -4.61 -7.23
CA LYS A 467 4.89 -3.56 -7.03
C LYS A 467 4.70 -2.92 -5.66
N VAL A 468 5.80 -2.35 -5.17
CA VAL A 468 5.85 -1.68 -3.87
C VAL A 468 4.83 -0.55 -3.86
N CYS A 469 4.01 -0.49 -2.81
CA CYS A 469 3.07 0.59 -2.61
C CYS A 469 3.79 1.74 -1.91
N ARG A 470 3.76 2.95 -2.49
CA ARG A 470 4.54 4.11 -2.04
C ARG A 470 3.83 5.43 -2.32
#